data_AF-A0A965UU64-F1
#
_entry.id   AF-A0A965UU64-F1
#
_cell.length_a   1.000
_cell.length_b   1.000
_cell.length_c   1.000
_cell.angle_alpha   90.00
_cell.angle_beta   90.00
_cell.angle_gamma   90.00
#
_symmetry.space_group_name_H-M   'P 1'
#
loop_
_entity.id
_entity.type
_entity.pdbx_description
1 polymer ?
#
loop_
_entity_poly.entity_id
_entity_poly.type
_entity_poly.pdbx_seq_one_letter_code
_entity_poly.pdbx_strand_id
1 'polypeptide(L)' 'MMRIYKYNEYEDHQPRLITEDQIKAEFWPQWYSRMCIKFGKHEVDQKFTFEDCLQDWIITNWAWEVRDES' A
#
# COMPACT_ATOMS: atom_id res chain seq x y z
N MET A 1 -2.03 -2.08 16.63
CA MET A 1 -0.61 -2.11 16.24
C MET A 1 -0.50 -1.43 14.88
N MET A 2 0.47 -0.56 14.69
CA MET A 2 0.72 0.10 13.41
C MET A 2 1.60 -0.84 12.57
N ARG A 3 1.11 -1.30 11.41
CA ARG A 3 1.89 -2.20 10.53
C ARG A 3 3.02 -1.41 9.89
N ILE A 4 4.20 -2.02 9.81
CA ILE A 4 5.39 -1.44 9.19
C ILE A 4 5.86 -2.38 8.09
N TYR A 5 6.21 -1.82 6.94
CA TYR A 5 6.67 -2.55 5.78
C TYR A 5 8.09 -2.14 5.42
N LYS A 6 8.88 -3.10 4.93
CA LYS A 6 10.13 -2.85 4.24
C LYS A 6 9.94 -3.06 2.75
N TYR A 7 10.48 -2.16 1.94
CA TYR A 7 10.53 -2.31 0.48
C TYR A 7 11.88 -1.86 -0.06
N ASN A 8 12.30 -2.43 -1.19
CA ASN A 8 13.56 -2.07 -1.84
C ASN A 8 13.29 -1.05 -2.94
N GLU A 9 14.03 0.07 -2.96
CA GLU A 9 14.07 0.93 -4.13
C GLU A 9 15.08 0.36 -5.14
N TYR A 10 14.73 0.34 -6.42
CA TYR A 10 15.53 -0.30 -7.48
C TYR A 10 16.98 0.19 -7.57
N GLU A 11 17.28 1.39 -7.06
CA GLU A 11 18.61 2.03 -7.12
C GLU A 11 19.38 1.98 -5.78
N ASP A 12 18.71 1.70 -4.66
CA ASP A 12 19.29 1.73 -3.31
C ASP A 12 19.37 0.30 -2.76
N HIS A 13 20.58 -0.15 -2.41
CA HIS A 13 20.80 -1.45 -1.76
C HIS A 13 20.27 -1.53 -0.31
N GLN A 14 19.60 -0.48 0.17
CA GLN A 14 19.08 -0.41 1.54
C GLN A 14 17.54 -0.39 1.53
N PRO A 15 16.89 -1.37 2.18
CA PRO A 15 15.44 -1.40 2.28
C PRO A 15 14.93 -0.21 3.09
N ARG A 16 13.90 0.47 2.58
CA ARG A 16 13.23 1.58 3.28
C ARG A 16 12.08 1.08 4.12
N LEU A 17 11.85 1.75 5.24
CA LEU A 17 10.74 1.49 6.14
C LEU A 17 9.60 2.46 5.83
N ILE A 18 8.38 1.94 5.79
CA ILE A 18 7.17 2.73 5.63
C ILE A 18 6.06 2.17 6.51
N THR A 19 5.28 3.05 7.11
CA THR A 19 4.14 2.67 7.95
C THR A 19 2.86 2.54 7.13
N GLU A 20 1.91 1.74 7.60
CA GLU A 20 0.57 1.64 7.01
C GLU A 20 -0.11 3.02 6.87
N ASP A 21 0.03 3.89 7.87
CA ASP A 21 -0.55 5.22 7.85
C ASP A 21 0.07 6.11 6.76
N GLN A 22 1.38 5.98 6.51
CA GLN A 22 2.02 6.65 5.37
C GLN A 22 1.52 6.08 4.04
N ILE A 23 1.37 4.75 3.92
CA ILE A 23 0.81 4.13 2.72
C ILE A 23 -0.61 4.68 2.46
N LYS A 24 -1.41 4.79 3.52
CA LYS A 24 -2.77 5.34 3.45
C LYS A 24 -2.82 6.82 3.12
N ALA A 25 -1.87 7.62 3.60
CA ALA A 25 -1.84 9.05 3.31
C ALA A 25 -1.38 9.33 1.87
N GLU A 26 -0.39 8.58 1.38
CA GLU A 26 0.32 8.91 0.14
C GLU A 26 -0.17 8.09 -1.07
N PHE A 27 -0.45 6.80 -0.88
CA PHE A 27 -0.75 5.88 -1.98
C PHE A 27 -2.24 5.65 -2.18
N TRP A 28 -3.03 5.57 -1.10
CA TRP A 28 -4.48 5.35 -1.20
C TRP A 28 -5.20 6.36 -2.10
N PRO A 29 -4.95 7.70 -2.02
CA PRO A 29 -5.67 8.64 -2.87
C PRO A 29 -5.41 8.40 -4.37
N GLN A 30 -4.17 8.06 -4.73
CA GLN A 30 -3.79 7.79 -6.11
C GLN A 30 -4.38 6.47 -6.60
N TRP A 31 -4.28 5.43 -5.78
CA TRP A 31 -4.82 4.10 -6.08
C TRP A 31 -6.34 4.15 -6.23
N TYR A 32 -7.04 4.77 -5.27
CA TYR A 32 -8.49 4.94 -5.30
C TYR A 32 -8.95 5.71 -6.54
N SER A 33 -8.25 6.79 -6.91
CA SER A 33 -8.55 7.54 -8.14
C SER A 33 -8.41 6.66 -9.38
N ARG A 34 -7.37 5.83 -9.49
CA ARG A 34 -7.18 4.90 -10.62
C ARG A 34 -8.26 3.84 -10.67
N MET A 35 -8.64 3.30 -9.52
CA MET A 35 -9.72 2.30 -9.42
C MET A 35 -11.07 2.90 -9.79
N CYS A 36 -11.35 4.14 -9.37
CA CYS A 36 -12.56 4.86 -9.73
C CYS A 36 -12.66 5.11 -11.23
N ILE A 37 -11.54 5.38 -11.91
CA ILE A 37 -11.50 5.52 -13.38
C ILE A 37 -11.79 4.17 -14.06
N LYS A 38 -11.29 3.06 -13.52
CA LYS A 38 -11.40 1.73 -14.13
C LYS A 38 -12.76 1.07 -13.92
N PHE A 39 -13.34 1.20 -12.73
CA PHE A 39 -14.54 0.47 -12.32
C PHE A 39 -15.73 1.38 -11.99
N GLY A 40 -15.51 2.69 -11.85
CA GLY A 40 -16.52 3.64 -11.39
C GLY A 40 -16.57 3.76 -9.86
N LYS A 41 -16.86 4.98 -9.37
CA LYS A 41 -16.85 5.30 -7.94
C LYS A 41 -17.76 4.39 -7.10
N HIS A 42 -18.96 4.12 -7.58
CA HIS A 42 -19.94 3.31 -6.84
C HIS A 42 -19.44 1.88 -6.59
N GLU A 43 -18.88 1.25 -7.62
CA GLU A 43 -18.29 -0.08 -7.51
C GLU A 43 -17.09 -0.09 -6.56
N VAL A 44 -16.25 0.95 -6.63
CA VAL A 44 -15.08 1.08 -5.76
C VAL A 44 -15.49 1.24 -4.29
N ASP A 45 -16.42 2.13 -4.00
CA ASP A 45 -16.91 2.41 -2.64
C ASP A 45 -17.63 1.20 -2.01
N GLN A 46 -18.17 0.28 -2.83
CA GLN A 46 -18.85 -0.93 -2.34
C GLN A 46 -17.95 -2.14 -2.19
N LYS A 47 -16.97 -2.32 -3.09
CA LYS A 47 -16.23 -3.59 -3.24
C LYS A 47 -14.79 -3.52 -2.78
N PHE A 48 -14.18 -2.34 -2.75
CA PHE A 48 -12.76 -2.19 -2.48
C PHE A 48 -12.53 -1.47 -1.16
N THR A 49 -11.51 -1.92 -0.45
CA THR A 49 -11.11 -1.42 0.85
C THR A 49 -9.67 -0.92 0.81
N PHE A 50 -9.25 -0.25 1.87
CA PHE A 50 -7.84 0.09 2.02
C PHE A 50 -6.92 -1.13 2.05
N GLU A 51 -7.41 -2.28 2.53
CA GLU A 51 -6.61 -3.52 2.54
C GLU A 51 -6.29 -3.99 1.12
N ASP A 52 -7.22 -3.84 0.17
CA ASP A 52 -6.97 -4.18 -1.24
C ASP A 52 -5.86 -3.30 -1.85
N CYS A 53 -5.89 -2.00 -1.53
CA CYS A 53 -4.82 -1.08 -1.92
C CYS A 53 -3.48 -1.45 -1.27
N LEU A 54 -3.49 -1.84 0.00
CA LEU A 54 -2.29 -2.21 0.72
C LEU A 54 -1.65 -3.48 0.12
N GLN A 55 -2.47 -4.49 -0.20
CA GLN A 55 -1.99 -5.70 -0.88
C GLN A 55 -1.43 -5.38 -2.27
N ASP A 56 -2.09 -4.53 -3.06
CA ASP A 56 -1.58 -4.08 -4.36
C ASP A 56 -0.24 -3.34 -4.23
N TRP A 57 -0.12 -2.48 -3.22
CA TRP A 57 1.12 -1.77 -2.92
C TRP A 57 2.25 -2.73 -2.53
N ILE A 58 1.96 -3.72 -1.67
CA ILE A 58 2.93 -4.75 -1.26
C ILE A 58 3.45 -5.52 -2.46
N ILE A 59 2.56 -5.98 -3.35
CA ILE A 59 2.95 -6.74 -4.55
C ILE A 59 3.77 -5.86 -5.50
N THR A 60 3.34 -4.63 -5.73
CA THR A 60 4.01 -3.69 -6.64
C THR A 60 5.40 -3.31 -6.16
N ASN A 61 5.58 -3.10 -4.86
CA ASN A 61 6.84 -2.67 -4.26
C ASN A 61 7.67 -3.83 -3.71
N TRP A 62 7.24 -5.08 -3.92
CA TRP A 62 7.91 -6.27 -3.40
C TRP A 62 8.19 -6.16 -1.89
N ALA A 63 7.23 -5.59 -1.17
CA ALA A 63 7.38 -5.24 0.22
C ALA A 63 7.08 -6.42 1.15
N TRP A 64 7.56 -6.36 2.39
CA TRP A 64 7.24 -7.34 3.42
C TRP A 64 7.00 -6.66 4.76
N GLU A 65 6.04 -7.20 5.52
CA GLU A 65 5.73 -6.73 6.87
C GLU A 65 6.91 -7.01 7.80
N VAL A 66 7.31 -6.01 8.59
CA VAL A 66 8.29 -6.17 9.66
C VAL A 66 7.52 -6.49 10.93
N ARG A 67 7.72 -7.71 11.42
CA ARG A 67 7.32 -8.08 12.78
C ARG A 67 8.50 -7.80 13.67
N ASP A 68 8.31 -7.02 14.73
CA ASP A 68 9.29 -6.97 15.82
C ASP A 68 9.40 -8.41 16.35
N GLU A 69 10.47 -9.10 15.98
CA GLU A 69 10.91 -10.30 16.66
C GLU A 69 11.59 -9.84 17.95
N SER A 70 10.77 -9.54 18.96
CA SER A 70 11.21 -9.31 20.34
C SER A 70 11.84 -10.55 20.94
#